data_AF-A0A750P4T5-F1
#
_entry.id   AF-A0A750P4T5-F1
#
_cell.length_a   1.000
_cell.length_b   1.000
_cell.length_c   1.000
_cell.angle_alpha   90.00
_cell.angle_beta   90.00
_cell.angle_gamma   90.00
#
_symmetry.space_group_name_H-M   'P 1'
#
loop_
_entity.id
_entity.type
_entity.pdbx_description
1 polymer ?
#
loop_
_entity_poly.entity_id
_entity_poly.type
_entity_poly.pdbx_seq_one_letter_code
_entity_poly.pdbx_strand_id
1 'polypeptide(L)'
;MPLSFSSLSLNTVNGSGSIVTYPLDILDSIRNEARPTDGGTGPTEIQVQLSDVLYQVCHRPDKGLFNVVPLCEPGLDPISRQVREDNAKKLARELNISWKIDLCNFRVDAGSFACSEEYLTCPITMAIPTNGIFVKASSRSDVCHLFDKEAFFDVVSLELKHPLSQEPIRGHMIIRKSECFFNTERGCFTLK
;
A
#
# COMPACT_ATOMS: atom_id res chain seq x y z
N MET A 1 -13.92 -0.18 21.49
CA MET A 1 -13.33 1.18 21.56
C MET A 1 -12.64 1.45 20.24
N PRO A 2 -12.64 2.67 19.70
CA PRO A 2 -11.94 2.96 18.45
C PRO A 2 -10.43 2.82 18.65
N LEU A 3 -9.74 2.30 17.63
CA LEU A 3 -8.29 2.33 17.56
C LEU A 3 -7.86 3.79 17.33
N SER A 4 -7.00 4.36 18.17
CA SER A 4 -6.77 5.81 18.19
C SER A 4 -5.30 6.17 17.97
N PHE A 5 -5.06 7.16 17.11
CA PHE A 5 -3.73 7.68 16.76
C PHE A 5 -3.74 9.20 16.80
N SER A 6 -3.03 9.79 17.77
CA SER A 6 -3.00 11.24 17.97
C SER A 6 -1.78 11.91 17.33
N SER A 7 -0.71 11.17 17.05
CA SER A 7 0.58 11.69 16.59
C SER A 7 0.76 11.63 15.07
N LEU A 8 -0.21 12.13 14.31
CA LEU A 8 -0.14 12.22 12.85
C LEU A 8 0.37 13.58 12.40
N SER A 9 1.20 13.60 11.37
CA SER A 9 1.61 14.84 10.71
C SER A 9 0.44 15.39 9.89
N LEU A 10 0.04 16.63 10.22
CA LEU A 10 -1.05 17.33 9.56
C LEU A 10 -0.55 18.59 8.85
N ASN A 11 -1.01 18.80 7.62
CA ASN A 11 -0.99 20.09 6.95
C ASN A 11 -2.34 20.77 7.16
N THR A 12 -2.36 21.96 7.76
CA THR A 12 -3.60 22.70 8.00
C THR A 12 -3.96 23.56 6.80
N VAL A 13 -5.13 23.35 6.23
CA VAL A 13 -5.73 24.20 5.20
C VAL A 13 -7.05 24.75 5.76
N ASN A 14 -7.14 26.07 5.95
CA ASN A 14 -8.34 26.74 6.50
C ASN A 14 -8.85 26.13 7.83
N GLY A 15 -7.94 25.68 8.71
CA GLY A 15 -8.28 25.06 9.99
C GLY A 15 -8.59 23.56 9.93
N SER A 16 -8.65 22.95 8.74
CA SER A 16 -8.80 21.51 8.56
C SER A 16 -7.46 20.81 8.32
N GLY A 17 -7.20 19.73 9.07
CA GLY A 17 -5.96 18.94 8.98
C GLY A 17 -5.99 17.91 7.85
N SER A 18 -5.17 18.10 6.83
CA SER A 18 -4.85 17.11 5.80
C SER A 18 -3.70 16.23 6.29
N ILE A 19 -3.87 14.90 6.27
CA ILE A 19 -2.86 13.97 6.77
C ILE A 19 -1.75 13.81 5.73
N VAL A 20 -0.51 14.08 6.16
CA VAL A 20 0.67 14.11 5.29
C VAL A 20 1.11 12.71 4.89
N THR A 21 1.18 11.77 5.83
CA THR A 21 1.54 10.37 5.59
C THR A 21 0.87 9.48 6.64
N TYR A 22 0.66 8.20 6.31
CA TYR A 22 0.33 7.18 7.31
C TYR A 22 1.55 6.28 7.54
N PRO A 23 2.21 6.40 8.69
CA PRO A 23 3.27 5.49 9.10
C PRO A 23 2.87 4.00 8.99
N LEU A 24 3.83 3.15 8.65
CA LEU A 24 3.59 1.72 8.40
C LEU A 24 3.02 1.00 9.63
N ASP A 25 3.47 1.35 10.83
CA ASP A 25 2.99 0.81 12.11
C ASP A 25 1.52 1.14 12.38
N ILE A 26 1.06 2.33 11.97
CA ILE A 26 -0.35 2.71 12.02
C ILE A 26 -1.16 1.86 11.04
N LEU A 27 -0.68 1.71 9.80
CA LEU A 27 -1.34 0.86 8.80
C LEU A 27 -1.39 -0.60 9.26
N ASP A 28 -0.31 -1.14 9.84
CA ASP A 28 -0.24 -2.49 10.41
C ASP A 28 -1.26 -2.67 11.51
N SER A 29 -1.33 -1.71 12.45
CA SER A 29 -2.27 -1.74 13.56
C SER A 29 -3.72 -1.77 13.05
N ILE A 30 -4.06 -0.91 12.09
CA ILE A 30 -5.40 -0.87 11.48
C ILE A 30 -5.72 -2.20 10.76
N ARG A 31 -4.78 -2.75 9.99
CA ARG A 31 -4.98 -4.00 9.24
C ARG A 31 -5.13 -5.21 10.16
N ASN A 32 -4.36 -5.26 11.24
CA ASN A 32 -4.44 -6.32 12.24
C ASN A 32 -5.77 -6.28 12.99
N GLU A 33 -6.21 -5.09 13.40
CA GLU A 33 -7.51 -4.91 14.07
C GLU A 33 -8.68 -5.22 13.12
N ALA A 34 -8.56 -4.86 11.84
CA ALA A 34 -9.56 -5.17 10.82
C ALA A 34 -9.47 -6.62 10.28
N ARG A 35 -8.66 -7.49 10.90
CA ARG A 35 -8.59 -8.90 10.48
C ARG A 35 -9.81 -9.67 10.99
N PRO A 36 -10.44 -10.53 10.18
CA PRO A 36 -11.51 -11.40 10.68
C PRO A 36 -11.03 -12.29 11.82
N THR A 37 -11.86 -12.44 12.85
CA THR A 37 -11.65 -13.41 13.92
C THR A 37 -11.78 -14.84 13.38
N ASP A 38 -10.95 -15.75 13.90
CA ASP A 38 -11.06 -17.21 13.75
C ASP A 38 -11.31 -17.75 12.33
N GLY A 39 -10.55 -17.23 11.36
CA GLY A 39 -10.62 -17.72 9.97
C GLY A 39 -11.90 -17.32 9.23
N GLY A 40 -12.68 -16.39 9.78
CA GLY A 40 -13.82 -15.81 9.10
C GLY A 40 -13.43 -15.17 7.76
N THR A 41 -14.29 -15.34 6.76
CA THR A 41 -14.13 -14.71 5.43
C THR A 41 -15.04 -13.50 5.24
N GLY A 42 -15.84 -13.17 6.25
CA GLY A 42 -16.79 -12.06 6.21
C GLY A 42 -16.11 -10.69 6.28
N PRO A 43 -16.81 -9.62 5.85
CA PRO A 43 -16.32 -8.27 6.01
C PRO A 43 -16.21 -7.93 7.51
N THR A 44 -15.16 -7.22 7.85
CA THR A 44 -14.95 -6.67 9.19
C THR A 44 -15.09 -5.16 9.14
N GLU A 45 -15.47 -4.59 10.27
CA GLU A 45 -15.65 -3.16 10.42
C GLU A 45 -15.07 -2.71 11.75
N ILE A 46 -14.21 -1.70 11.70
CA ILE A 46 -13.58 -1.10 12.86
C ILE A 46 -13.71 0.42 12.77
N GLN A 47 -13.63 1.08 13.93
CA GLN A 47 -13.53 2.53 13.99
C GLN A 47 -12.11 2.94 14.34
N VAL A 48 -11.58 3.89 13.59
CA VAL A 48 -10.23 4.43 13.78
C VAL A 48 -10.33 5.93 13.99
N GLN A 49 -9.82 6.41 15.12
CA GLN A 49 -9.68 7.83 15.39
C GLN A 49 -8.29 8.29 14.93
N LEU A 50 -8.26 9.23 13.99
CA LEU A 50 -7.03 9.85 13.50
C LEU A 50 -7.10 11.33 13.86
N SER A 51 -6.24 11.74 14.80
CA SER A 51 -6.31 13.05 15.43
C SER A 51 -7.69 13.30 16.08
N ASP A 52 -8.45 14.28 15.59
CA ASP A 52 -9.78 14.67 16.09
C ASP A 52 -10.94 14.08 15.27
N VAL A 53 -10.66 13.26 14.25
CA VAL A 53 -11.67 12.74 13.33
C VAL A 53 -11.79 11.22 13.46
N LEU A 54 -13.03 10.73 13.54
CA LEU A 54 -13.35 9.31 13.55
C LEU A 54 -13.63 8.81 12.14
N TYR A 55 -13.04 7.68 11.76
CA TYR A 55 -13.21 7.01 10.49
C TYR A 55 -13.74 5.60 10.71
N GLN A 56 -14.60 5.14 9.81
CA GLN A 56 -15.05 3.75 9.74
C GLN A 56 -14.23 3.06 8.65
N VAL A 57 -13.53 1.99 9.03
CA VAL A 57 -12.72 1.18 8.14
C VAL A 57 -13.40 -0.18 7.97
N CYS A 58 -13.78 -0.51 6.75
CA CYS A 58 -14.35 -1.79 6.38
C CYS A 58 -13.34 -2.58 5.55
N HIS A 59 -12.96 -3.77 6.02
CA HIS A 59 -12.10 -4.68 5.28
C HIS A 59 -12.93 -5.81 4.70
N ARG A 60 -12.69 -6.11 3.42
CA ARG A 60 -13.30 -7.18 2.64
C ARG A 60 -12.22 -8.17 2.22
N PRO A 61 -11.95 -9.20 3.04
CA PRO A 61 -10.85 -10.15 2.81
C PRO A 61 -10.98 -10.91 1.48
N ASP A 62 -12.21 -11.22 1.07
CA ASP A 62 -12.53 -11.87 -0.21
C ASP A 62 -12.04 -11.08 -1.42
N LYS A 63 -11.99 -9.75 -1.31
CA LYS A 63 -11.50 -8.84 -2.36
C LYS A 63 -10.09 -8.33 -2.08
N GLY A 64 -9.59 -8.52 -0.86
CA GLY A 64 -8.37 -7.88 -0.37
C GLY A 64 -8.48 -6.35 -0.40
N LEU A 65 -9.67 -5.81 -0.07
CA LEU A 65 -9.96 -4.38 -0.17
C LEU A 65 -10.35 -3.76 1.17
N PHE A 66 -9.85 -2.55 1.41
CA PHE A 66 -10.23 -1.65 2.50
C PHE A 66 -11.01 -0.47 1.94
N ASN A 67 -12.16 -0.21 2.54
CA ASN A 67 -12.95 1.01 2.34
C ASN A 67 -12.88 1.84 3.62
N VAL A 68 -12.73 3.16 3.47
CA VAL A 68 -12.66 4.09 4.59
C VAL A 68 -13.63 5.22 4.34
N VAL A 69 -14.43 5.55 5.34
CA VAL A 69 -15.33 6.72 5.31
C VAL A 69 -15.18 7.53 6.60
N PRO A 70 -15.17 8.87 6.53
CA PRO A 70 -15.19 9.70 7.72
C PRO A 70 -16.59 9.69 8.35
N LEU A 71 -16.65 9.54 9.67
CA LEU A 71 -17.88 9.71 10.43
C LEU A 71 -18.06 11.20 10.74
N CYS A 72 -18.64 11.92 9.77
CA CYS A 72 -18.86 13.36 9.87
C CYS A 72 -20.15 13.68 10.64
N GLU A 73 -20.07 14.68 11.51
CA GLU A 73 -21.26 15.24 12.16
C GLU A 73 -22.10 16.07 11.18
N PRO A 74 -23.44 16.10 11.35
CA PRO A 74 -24.30 17.00 10.60
C PRO A 74 -23.88 18.46 10.79
N GLY A 75 -23.89 19.24 9.72
CA GLY A 75 -23.58 20.68 9.77
C GLY A 75 -22.09 21.04 9.60
N LEU A 76 -21.21 20.06 9.41
CA LEU A 76 -19.82 20.32 9.03
C LEU A 76 -19.75 21.10 7.70
N ASP A 77 -18.91 22.13 7.67
CA ASP A 77 -18.75 22.95 6.47
C ASP A 77 -18.19 22.14 5.28
N PRO A 78 -18.47 22.54 4.03
CA PRO A 78 -18.07 21.78 2.85
C PRO A 78 -16.57 21.54 2.71
N ILE A 79 -15.73 22.48 3.16
CA ILE A 79 -14.27 22.38 3.00
C ILE A 79 -13.74 21.32 3.97
N SER A 80 -14.13 21.40 5.24
CA SER A 80 -13.75 20.41 6.25
C SER A 80 -14.24 19.01 5.89
N ARG A 81 -15.44 18.90 5.31
CA ARG A 81 -15.94 17.62 4.78
C ARG A 81 -15.06 17.07 3.68
N GLN A 82 -14.66 17.90 2.71
CA GLN A 82 -13.80 17.49 1.61
C GLN A 82 -12.44 17.00 2.11
N VAL A 83 -11.81 17.71 3.05
CA VAL A 83 -10.51 17.32 3.60
C VAL A 83 -10.60 15.95 4.29
N ARG A 84 -11.67 15.69 5.06
CA ARG A 84 -11.90 14.39 5.70
C ARG A 84 -12.13 13.27 4.69
N GLU A 85 -12.88 13.53 3.61
CA GLU A 85 -13.05 12.57 2.52
C GLU A 85 -11.73 12.25 1.81
N ASP A 86 -10.88 13.25 1.60
CA ASP A 86 -9.60 13.06 0.94
C ASP A 86 -8.61 12.29 1.83
N ASN A 87 -8.60 12.58 3.14
CA ASN A 87 -7.87 11.77 4.13
C ASN A 87 -8.35 10.31 4.11
N ALA A 88 -9.67 10.07 4.06
CA ALA A 88 -10.24 8.73 3.99
C ALA A 88 -9.84 7.99 2.70
N LYS A 89 -9.90 8.66 1.54
CA LYS A 89 -9.44 8.09 0.25
C LYS A 89 -7.96 7.74 0.30
N LYS A 90 -7.14 8.62 0.90
CA LYS A 90 -5.70 8.39 1.05
C LYS A 90 -5.43 7.19 1.96
N LEU A 91 -6.08 7.12 3.13
CA LEU A 91 -5.95 5.97 4.04
C LEU A 91 -6.38 4.67 3.36
N ALA A 92 -7.51 4.66 2.67
CA ALA A 92 -7.97 3.49 1.92
C ALA A 92 -6.94 3.06 0.87
N ARG A 93 -6.39 4.01 0.10
CA ARG A 93 -5.34 3.73 -0.89
C ARG A 93 -4.12 3.08 -0.25
N GLU A 94 -3.61 3.65 0.84
CA GLU A 94 -2.40 3.15 1.51
C GLU A 94 -2.62 1.78 2.15
N LEU A 95 -3.76 1.55 2.82
CA LEU A 95 -4.14 0.23 3.34
C LEU A 95 -4.22 -0.83 2.23
N ASN A 96 -4.82 -0.49 1.10
CA ASN A 96 -4.96 -1.41 -0.04
C ASN A 96 -3.62 -1.76 -0.69
N ILE A 97 -2.76 -0.76 -0.89
CA ILE A 97 -1.44 -0.99 -1.50
C ILE A 97 -0.52 -1.73 -0.53
N SER A 98 -0.47 -1.34 0.75
CA SER A 98 0.36 -2.03 1.75
C SER A 98 -0.07 -3.48 1.95
N TRP A 99 -1.39 -3.76 1.97
CA TRP A 99 -1.92 -5.12 1.97
C TRP A 99 -1.46 -5.92 0.75
N LYS A 100 -1.48 -5.30 -0.43
CA LYS A 100 -1.00 -5.95 -1.66
C LYS A 100 0.50 -6.20 -1.63
N ILE A 101 1.30 -5.26 -1.11
CA ILE A 101 2.75 -5.43 -0.88
C ILE A 101 2.97 -6.63 0.03
N ASP A 102 2.29 -6.69 1.17
CA ASP A 102 2.48 -7.78 2.12
C ASP A 102 2.04 -9.14 1.58
N LEU A 103 0.97 -9.18 0.80
CA LEU A 103 0.52 -10.41 0.14
C LEU A 103 1.50 -10.90 -0.94
N CYS A 104 2.24 -9.99 -1.58
CA CYS A 104 3.12 -10.31 -2.70
C CYS A 104 4.60 -10.37 -2.32
N ASN A 105 4.98 -9.95 -1.11
CA ASN A 105 6.37 -9.98 -0.67
C ASN A 105 6.87 -11.42 -0.50
N PHE A 106 8.17 -11.58 -0.70
CA PHE A 106 8.84 -12.84 -0.50
C PHE A 106 10.30 -12.60 -0.12
N ARG A 107 10.89 -13.56 0.58
CA ARG A 107 12.33 -13.56 0.83
C ARG A 107 13.08 -13.83 -0.48
N VAL A 108 14.00 -12.95 -0.83
CA VAL A 108 14.85 -13.11 -2.01
C VAL A 108 16.02 -14.02 -1.63
N ASP A 109 16.11 -15.13 -2.34
CA ASP A 109 17.26 -16.02 -2.31
C ASP A 109 17.84 -16.02 -3.72
N ALA A 110 18.99 -15.38 -3.92
CA ALA A 110 19.59 -15.20 -5.24
C ALA A 110 19.83 -16.54 -5.95
N GLY A 111 20.18 -17.59 -5.22
CA GLY A 111 20.38 -18.93 -5.76
C GLY A 111 19.10 -19.61 -6.26
N SER A 112 17.92 -19.08 -5.90
CA SER A 112 16.63 -19.62 -6.31
C SER A 112 16.12 -19.10 -7.66
N PHE A 113 16.83 -18.13 -8.27
CA PHE A 113 16.45 -17.52 -9.54
C PHE A 113 17.26 -18.09 -10.71
N ALA A 114 16.63 -18.17 -11.88
CA ALA A 114 17.26 -18.63 -13.12
C ALA A 114 18.08 -17.55 -13.85
N CYS A 115 18.48 -16.49 -13.13
CA CYS A 115 19.18 -15.33 -13.69
C CYS A 115 20.40 -14.95 -12.83
N SER A 116 21.31 -14.15 -13.39
CA SER A 116 22.40 -13.53 -12.63
C SER A 116 21.87 -12.53 -11.61
N GLU A 117 22.67 -12.28 -10.57
CA GLU A 117 22.36 -11.37 -9.48
C GLU A 117 22.12 -9.92 -9.92
N GLU A 118 22.69 -9.50 -11.05
CA GLU A 118 22.50 -8.16 -11.62
C GLU A 118 21.02 -7.84 -11.87
N TYR A 119 20.22 -8.83 -12.30
CA TYR A 119 18.78 -8.69 -12.55
C TYR A 119 17.94 -8.64 -11.26
N LEU A 120 18.54 -8.93 -10.11
CA LEU A 120 17.90 -8.91 -8.79
C LEU A 120 18.17 -7.60 -8.03
N THR A 121 18.86 -6.65 -8.65
CA THR A 121 19.18 -5.36 -8.03
C THR A 121 17.93 -4.47 -7.99
N CYS A 122 17.53 -4.04 -6.79
CA CYS A 122 16.44 -3.09 -6.61
C CYS A 122 16.80 -1.73 -7.22
N PRO A 123 15.97 -1.14 -8.10
CA PRO A 123 16.25 0.17 -8.71
C PRO A 123 16.27 1.35 -7.73
N ILE A 124 15.70 1.19 -6.52
CA ILE A 124 15.66 2.25 -5.51
C ILE A 124 16.91 2.17 -4.62
N THR A 125 17.20 0.99 -4.07
CA THR A 125 18.27 0.80 -3.08
C THR A 125 19.62 0.47 -3.73
N MET A 126 19.63 0.13 -5.03
CA MET A 126 20.81 -0.31 -5.77
C MET A 126 21.49 -1.53 -5.14
N ALA A 127 20.72 -2.36 -4.45
CA ALA A 127 21.18 -3.60 -3.81
C ALA A 127 20.15 -4.72 -3.98
N ILE A 128 20.58 -5.97 -3.79
CA ILE A 128 19.65 -7.11 -3.76
C ILE A 128 18.88 -7.07 -2.45
N PRO A 129 17.54 -6.94 -2.48
CA PRO A 129 16.76 -6.80 -1.25
C PRO A 129 16.66 -8.15 -0.52
N THR A 130 16.57 -8.12 0.81
CA THR A 130 16.29 -9.36 1.58
C THR A 130 14.83 -9.80 1.43
N ASN A 131 13.90 -8.83 1.49
CA ASN A 131 12.49 -9.03 1.22
C ASN A 131 12.10 -8.19 0.01
N GLY A 132 11.67 -8.87 -1.05
CA GLY A 132 11.39 -8.25 -2.33
C GLY A 132 9.92 -8.37 -2.73
N ILE A 133 9.51 -7.47 -3.62
CA ILE A 133 8.24 -7.54 -4.36
C ILE A 133 8.52 -7.40 -5.85
N PHE A 134 7.72 -8.08 -6.68
CA PHE A 134 7.72 -7.81 -8.11
C PHE A 134 6.71 -6.72 -8.44
N VAL A 135 7.16 -5.72 -9.19
CA VAL A 135 6.33 -4.61 -9.67
C VAL A 135 6.47 -4.45 -11.18
N LYS A 136 5.35 -4.38 -11.88
CA LYS A 136 5.30 -4.11 -13.33
C LYS A 136 5.97 -2.77 -13.63
N ALA A 137 6.76 -2.69 -14.70
CA ALA A 137 7.43 -1.45 -15.11
C ALA A 137 6.46 -0.28 -15.37
N SER A 138 5.25 -0.60 -15.83
CA SER A 138 4.12 0.32 -15.97
C SER A 138 2.79 -0.43 -15.85
N SER A 139 1.68 0.31 -15.83
CA SER A 139 0.33 -0.27 -15.71
C SER A 139 0.03 -1.31 -16.80
N ARG A 140 0.57 -1.10 -18.01
CA ARG A 140 0.31 -1.93 -19.21
C ARG A 140 1.47 -2.83 -19.61
N SER A 141 2.66 -2.64 -19.03
CA SER A 141 3.81 -3.50 -19.31
C SER A 141 3.55 -4.93 -18.84
N ASP A 142 4.16 -5.91 -19.47
CA ASP A 142 4.28 -7.28 -18.95
C ASP A 142 5.62 -7.50 -18.23
N VAL A 143 6.54 -6.55 -18.33
CA VAL A 143 7.85 -6.58 -17.67
C VAL A 143 7.71 -6.19 -16.21
N CYS A 144 8.34 -6.94 -15.32
CA CYS A 144 8.39 -6.69 -13.90
C CYS A 144 9.83 -6.42 -13.45
N HIS A 145 9.99 -5.72 -12.33
CA HIS A 145 11.27 -5.50 -11.68
C HIS A 145 11.16 -5.87 -10.21
N LEU A 146 12.27 -6.35 -9.64
CA LEU A 146 12.37 -6.63 -8.22
C LEU A 146 12.63 -5.31 -7.48
N PHE A 147 11.79 -5.00 -6.50
CA PHE A 147 11.99 -3.88 -5.60
C PHE A 147 12.14 -4.37 -4.16
N ASP A 148 12.90 -3.63 -3.36
CA ASP A 148 12.89 -3.77 -1.92
C ASP A 148 11.50 -3.39 -1.37
N LYS A 149 10.96 -4.24 -0.49
CA LYS A 149 9.61 -4.08 0.07
C LYS A 149 9.46 -2.73 0.78
N GLU A 150 10.38 -2.40 1.69
CA GLU A 150 10.29 -1.22 2.55
C GLU A 150 10.56 0.05 1.72
N ALA A 151 11.60 0.03 0.87
CA ALA A 151 11.91 1.17 0.02
C ALA A 151 10.79 1.48 -0.98
N PHE A 152 10.10 0.46 -1.50
CA PHE A 152 8.94 0.69 -2.38
C PHE A 152 7.71 1.17 -1.60
N PHE A 153 7.51 0.71 -0.36
CA PHE A 153 6.47 1.23 0.51
C PHE A 153 6.67 2.74 0.79
N ASP A 154 7.91 3.19 1.02
CA ASP A 154 8.21 4.61 1.20
C ASP A 154 7.84 5.46 -0.03
N VAL A 155 8.04 4.94 -1.25
CA VAL A 155 7.58 5.63 -2.48
C VAL A 155 6.06 5.79 -2.48
N VAL A 156 5.32 4.77 -2.03
CA VAL A 156 3.85 4.80 -1.97
C VAL A 156 3.34 5.76 -0.91
N SER A 157 3.95 5.75 0.29
CA SER A 157 3.54 6.56 1.45
C SER A 157 3.80 8.05 1.22
N LEU A 158 4.88 8.39 0.51
CA LEU A 158 5.19 9.76 0.08
C LEU A 158 4.42 10.20 -1.18
N GLU A 159 3.46 9.39 -1.65
CA GLU A 159 2.66 9.63 -2.85
C GLU A 159 3.50 9.91 -4.11
N LEU A 160 4.71 9.36 -4.15
CA LEU A 160 5.60 9.49 -5.30
C LEU A 160 5.12 8.60 -6.45
N LYS A 161 5.54 8.98 -7.66
CA LYS A 161 5.25 8.25 -8.88
C LYS A 161 6.10 6.99 -8.99
N HIS A 162 5.65 6.04 -9.80
CA HIS A 162 6.38 4.80 -10.06
C HIS A 162 7.83 5.11 -10.51
N PRO A 163 8.87 4.54 -9.88
CA PRO A 163 10.27 4.92 -10.11
C PRO A 163 10.70 4.86 -11.59
N LEU A 164 10.20 3.84 -12.32
CA LEU A 164 10.51 3.65 -13.74
C LEU A 164 9.59 4.44 -14.69
N SER A 165 8.28 4.19 -14.67
CA SER A 165 7.33 4.78 -15.64
C SER A 165 6.80 6.17 -15.29
N GLN A 166 7.03 6.66 -14.07
CA GLN A 166 6.45 7.90 -13.56
C GLN A 166 4.89 7.92 -13.56
N GLU A 167 4.25 6.76 -13.65
CA GLU A 167 2.80 6.60 -13.52
C GLU A 167 2.36 6.59 -12.03
N PRO A 168 1.11 6.94 -11.72
CA PRO A 168 0.55 6.69 -10.39
C PRO A 168 0.59 5.20 -10.05
N ILE A 169 1.17 4.85 -8.90
CA ILE A 169 1.28 3.46 -8.45
C ILE A 169 -0.11 2.91 -8.12
N ARG A 170 -0.42 1.74 -8.69
CA ARG A 170 -1.70 1.04 -8.52
C ARG A 170 -1.46 -0.39 -8.05
N GLY A 171 -2.40 -0.95 -7.28
CA GLY A 171 -2.26 -2.29 -6.70
C GLY A 171 -2.05 -3.40 -7.74
N HIS A 172 -2.61 -3.29 -8.94
CA HIS A 172 -2.42 -4.29 -10.01
C HIS A 172 -1.01 -4.26 -10.63
N MET A 173 -0.19 -3.25 -10.31
CA MET A 173 1.22 -3.23 -10.68
C MET A 173 2.06 -4.15 -9.79
N ILE A 174 1.59 -4.49 -8.58
CA ILE A 174 2.31 -5.35 -7.63
C ILE A 174 1.86 -6.80 -7.85
N ILE A 175 2.81 -7.67 -8.12
CA ILE A 175 2.59 -9.03 -8.64
C ILE A 175 3.18 -10.06 -7.70
N ARG A 176 2.50 -11.20 -7.54
CA ARG A 176 3.02 -12.30 -6.73
C ARG A 176 4.23 -12.94 -7.40
N LYS A 177 5.18 -13.44 -6.61
CA LYS A 177 6.32 -14.25 -7.11
C LYS A 177 5.89 -15.36 -8.07
N SER A 178 4.76 -16.01 -7.80
CA SER A 178 4.23 -17.11 -8.63
C SER A 178 3.74 -16.68 -10.01
N GLU A 179 3.44 -15.40 -10.21
CA GLU A 179 2.86 -14.83 -11.44
C GLU A 179 3.93 -14.20 -12.36
N CYS A 180 5.18 -14.13 -11.90
CA CYS A 180 6.30 -13.56 -12.63
C CYS A 180 7.43 -14.59 -12.80
N PHE A 181 8.15 -14.55 -13.92
CA PHE A 181 9.28 -15.43 -14.20
C PHE A 181 10.37 -14.70 -15.00
N PHE A 182 11.60 -15.20 -14.94
CA PHE A 182 12.68 -14.67 -15.75
C PHE A 182 12.60 -15.24 -17.18
N ASN A 183 12.36 -14.37 -18.15
CA ASN A 183 12.35 -14.73 -19.56
C ASN A 183 13.78 -14.61 -20.12
N THR A 184 14.43 -15.76 -20.34
CA THR A 184 15.81 -15.83 -20.84
C THR A 184 15.97 -15.29 -22.25
N GLU A 185 14.92 -15.35 -23.09
CA GLU A 185 14.96 -14.81 -24.45
C GLU A 185 14.93 -13.29 -24.45
N ARG A 186 14.21 -12.67 -23.50
CA ARG A 186 14.08 -11.21 -23.36
C ARG A 186 15.09 -10.60 -22.40
N GLY A 187 15.78 -11.42 -21.60
CA GLY A 187 16.71 -10.96 -20.56
C GLY A 187 16.02 -10.11 -19.48
N CYS A 188 14.77 -10.40 -19.13
CA CYS A 188 14.05 -9.67 -18.10
C CYS A 188 12.95 -10.50 -17.43
N PHE A 189 12.47 -10.04 -16.29
CA PHE A 189 11.32 -10.62 -15.62
C PHE A 189 10.02 -10.23 -16.32
N THR A 190 9.17 -11.19 -16.65
CA THR A 190 7.87 -10.96 -17.31
C THR A 190 6.75 -11.69 -16.57
N LEU A 191 5.51 -11.24 -16.78
CA LEU A 191 4.33 -11.99 -16.38
C LEU A 191 4.29 -13.32 -17.12
N LYS A 192 3.80 -14.36 -16.43
CA LYS A 192 3.54 -15.69 -17.02
C LYS A 192 2.42 -15.68 -18.05
#